data_AF-A0A7V4PCP1-F1
#
_entry.id   AF-A0A7V4PCP1-F1
#
_cell.length_a   1.000
_cell.length_b   1.000
_cell.length_c   1.000
_cell.angle_alpha   90.00
_cell.angle_beta   90.00
_cell.angle_gamma   90.00
#
_symmetry.space_group_name_H-M   'P 1'
#
loop_
_entity.id
_entity.type
_entity.pdbx_description
1 polymer ?
#
loop_
_entity_poly.entity_id
_entity_poly.type
_entity_poly.pdbx_seq_one_letter_code
_entity_poly.pdbx_strand_id
1 'polypeptide(L)'
;MGFENGPLKRSIPKEKKEITRRTFLKGAALAAISLWAGKGIKKFFDNHNQLENFERGENEKDLKIKLQRPEFEENGKEVTISKERARETLKIFQQKYEELSRKGEQFWPSKVFTSDFFITIQLIESEYNPKAESSAGAFGIMQNMPVSVEDIVRYLTILNRQKVIVYQGPDQKEIKENIESIKQVVKENANWGRVLGKLYCIVLFACYEIGQEEYRRKDYEAAQKKIFPAYNFGHSIWNKKWKDWPAETKNYYFQAIAYLKRLKNIRAKIKARGIVSRHDYVVMLIARQQGRPREESHEKLEDSFVEKQIEKVKQAEKKKGAPLTDREIRALFI
;
A
#
# COMPACT_ATOMS: atom_id res chain seq x y z
N MET A 1 1.11 -22.89 -70.30
CA MET A 1 1.59 -21.59 -70.81
C MET A 1 0.46 -20.58 -70.61
N GLY A 2 0.82 -19.39 -70.13
CA GLY A 2 -0.09 -18.45 -69.49
C GLY A 2 -1.12 -17.81 -70.42
N PHE A 3 -2.23 -17.39 -69.80
CA PHE A 3 -3.20 -16.48 -70.40
C PHE A 3 -2.87 -15.06 -69.97
N GLU A 4 -2.59 -14.20 -70.95
CA GLU A 4 -2.52 -12.75 -70.79
C GLU A 4 -3.74 -12.08 -71.43
N ASN A 5 -4.28 -11.14 -70.65
CA ASN A 5 -4.84 -9.84 -71.03
C ASN A 5 -6.19 -9.73 -71.76
N GLY A 6 -7.14 -9.10 -71.06
CA GLY A 6 -8.32 -8.43 -71.63
C GLY A 6 -9.10 -7.66 -70.56
N PRO A 7 -9.22 -6.32 -70.63
CA PRO A 7 -9.55 -5.46 -69.49
C PRO A 7 -11.05 -5.16 -69.37
N LEU A 8 -11.53 -4.81 -68.18
CA LEU A 8 -12.76 -4.00 -68.02
C LEU A 8 -12.80 -3.25 -66.68
N LYS A 9 -12.92 -1.93 -66.82
CA LYS A 9 -13.17 -0.92 -65.79
C LYS A 9 -14.28 -1.33 -64.82
N ARG A 10 -14.06 -1.14 -63.51
CA ARG A 10 -15.12 -0.70 -62.60
C ARG A 10 -14.65 0.40 -61.64
N SER A 11 -15.50 1.40 -61.61
CA SER A 11 -15.58 2.61 -60.81
C SER A 11 -15.31 2.43 -59.31
N ILE A 12 -14.58 3.38 -58.76
CA ILE A 12 -14.43 3.68 -57.34
C ILE A 12 -15.68 4.45 -56.86
N PRO A 13 -16.26 4.09 -55.70
CA PRO A 13 -16.88 5.05 -54.82
C PRO A 13 -15.91 5.42 -53.69
N LYS A 14 -15.73 6.73 -53.50
CA LYS A 14 -15.03 7.34 -52.39
C LYS A 14 -15.83 7.12 -51.10
N GLU A 15 -15.28 6.36 -50.18
CA GLU A 15 -15.50 6.60 -48.75
C GLU A 15 -14.13 6.65 -48.07
N LYS A 16 -13.69 7.87 -47.74
CA LYS A 16 -12.55 8.07 -46.86
C LYS A 16 -12.91 9.05 -45.76
N LYS A 17 -12.83 8.49 -44.55
CA LYS A 17 -12.38 9.12 -43.31
C LYS A 17 -13.32 10.13 -42.70
N GLU A 18 -14.19 9.61 -41.85
CA GLU A 18 -14.38 10.25 -40.56
C GLU A 18 -14.38 9.17 -39.47
N ILE A 19 -14.09 9.55 -38.23
CA ILE A 19 -13.93 8.70 -37.04
C ILE A 19 -12.52 8.11 -36.85
N THR A 20 -11.58 8.92 -36.38
CA THR A 20 -10.71 8.60 -35.21
C THR A 20 -9.78 9.77 -34.89
N ARG A 21 -10.30 10.86 -34.31
CA ARG A 21 -9.44 11.88 -33.66
C ARG A 21 -9.88 12.30 -32.25
N ARG A 22 -11.02 11.82 -31.74
CA ARG A 22 -11.50 12.18 -30.39
C ARG A 22 -11.14 11.21 -29.25
N THR A 23 -10.68 9.99 -29.55
CA THR A 23 -10.35 9.00 -28.52
C THR A 23 -8.86 8.95 -28.16
N PHE A 24 -7.97 9.39 -29.05
CA PHE A 24 -6.51 9.38 -28.80
C PHE A 24 -6.03 10.58 -27.96
N LEU A 25 -6.74 11.72 -28.04
CA LEU A 25 -6.38 12.95 -27.33
C LEU A 25 -6.72 12.95 -25.82
N LYS A 26 -7.63 12.07 -25.36
CA LYS A 26 -7.95 11.96 -23.91
C LYS A 26 -6.93 11.11 -23.14
N GLY A 27 -6.31 10.11 -23.78
CA GLY A 27 -5.26 9.29 -23.16
C GLY A 27 -3.93 10.02 -23.02
N ALA A 28 -3.55 10.83 -24.03
CA ALA A 28 -2.32 11.61 -24.00
C ALA A 28 -2.37 12.78 -23.00
N ALA A 29 -3.55 13.41 -22.82
CA ALA A 29 -3.72 14.48 -21.83
C ALA A 29 -3.66 13.96 -20.38
N LEU A 30 -4.23 12.78 -20.10
CA LEU A 30 -4.14 12.13 -18.78
C LEU A 30 -2.73 11.61 -18.46
N ALA A 31 -2.02 11.06 -19.45
CA ALA A 31 -0.62 10.66 -19.32
C ALA A 31 0.32 11.87 -19.13
N ALA A 32 0.04 13.00 -19.81
CA ALA A 32 0.80 14.23 -19.65
C ALA A 32 0.57 14.89 -18.28
N ILE A 33 -0.66 14.88 -17.75
CA ILE A 33 -0.98 15.38 -16.40
C ILE A 33 -0.31 14.53 -15.31
N SER A 34 -0.28 13.19 -15.48
CA SER A 34 0.40 12.29 -14.53
C SER A 34 1.94 12.41 -14.59
N LEU A 35 2.54 12.62 -15.77
CA LEU A 35 3.96 12.95 -15.92
C LEU A 35 4.32 14.34 -15.38
N TRP A 36 3.42 15.32 -15.50
CA TRP A 36 3.61 16.67 -14.93
C TRP A 36 3.46 16.70 -13.42
N ALA A 37 2.49 15.94 -12.87
CA ALA A 37 2.36 15.73 -11.44
C ALA A 37 3.61 15.06 -10.88
N GLY A 38 4.08 13.94 -11.46
CA GLY A 38 5.29 13.24 -11.00
C GLY A 38 6.57 14.09 -11.04
N LYS A 39 6.85 14.78 -12.16
CA LYS A 39 8.06 15.64 -12.28
C LYS A 39 8.02 16.89 -11.42
N GLY A 40 6.87 17.55 -11.30
CA GLY A 40 6.72 18.74 -10.45
C GLY A 40 6.80 18.41 -8.97
N ILE A 41 6.26 17.25 -8.57
CA ILE A 41 6.27 16.75 -7.19
C ILE A 41 7.67 16.29 -6.80
N LYS A 42 8.35 15.50 -7.63
CA LYS A 42 9.74 15.09 -7.38
C LYS A 42 10.68 16.28 -7.20
N LYS A 43 10.58 17.29 -8.07
CA LYS A 43 11.37 18.54 -7.97
C LYS A 43 11.04 19.38 -6.73
N PHE A 44 9.80 19.34 -6.25
CA PHE A 44 9.39 19.98 -5.00
C PHE A 44 9.99 19.26 -3.77
N PHE A 45 9.97 17.92 -3.74
CA PHE A 45 10.56 17.13 -2.66
C PHE A 45 12.09 17.15 -2.66
N ASP A 46 12.74 17.17 -3.82
CA ASP A 46 14.19 17.31 -3.94
C ASP A 46 14.67 18.67 -3.37
N ASN A 47 13.90 19.74 -3.59
CA ASN A 47 14.18 21.05 -3.00
C ASN A 47 13.92 21.11 -1.48
N HIS A 48 12.95 20.35 -0.97
CA HIS A 48 12.63 20.35 0.46
C HIS A 48 13.59 19.48 1.29
N ASN A 49 14.08 18.37 0.74
CA ASN A 49 15.17 17.57 1.33
C ASN A 49 16.49 18.36 1.40
N GLN A 50 16.71 19.34 0.52
CA GLN A 50 17.86 20.24 0.64
C GLN A 50 17.69 21.25 1.78
N LEU A 51 16.47 21.72 2.07
CA LEU A 51 16.17 22.59 3.20
C LEU A 51 16.28 21.86 4.55
N GLU A 52 15.79 20.63 4.68
CA GLU A 52 15.93 19.84 5.92
C GLU A 52 17.38 19.45 6.24
N ASN A 53 18.25 19.35 5.23
CA ASN A 53 19.69 19.11 5.45
C ASN A 53 20.47 20.41 5.75
N PHE A 54 19.89 21.59 5.52
CA PHE A 54 20.50 22.89 5.84
C PHE A 54 20.15 23.36 7.27
N GLU A 55 19.06 22.85 7.86
CA GLU A 55 18.59 23.21 9.21
C GLU A 55 19.19 22.37 10.35
N ARG A 56 20.06 21.39 10.06
CA ARG A 56 20.80 20.63 11.09
C ARG A 56 22.14 21.30 11.46
N GLY A 57 22.05 22.54 11.89
CA GLY A 57 23.18 23.31 12.39
C GLY A 57 22.81 24.07 13.66
N GLU A 58 22.38 23.39 14.71
CA GLU A 58 22.19 24.02 16.03
C GLU A 58 22.86 23.22 17.16
N ASN A 59 23.48 23.98 18.06
CA ASN A 59 24.38 23.53 19.13
C ASN A 59 23.65 22.77 20.24
N GLU A 60 24.31 21.73 20.74
CA GLU A 60 23.87 20.76 21.74
C GLU A 60 23.44 21.34 23.11
N LYS A 61 23.64 22.65 23.35
CA LYS A 61 23.26 23.34 24.59
C LYS A 61 21.82 23.88 24.60
N ASP A 62 21.21 24.16 23.45
CA ASP A 62 19.84 24.70 23.38
C ASP A 62 18.75 23.61 23.46
N LEU A 63 19.13 22.33 23.31
CA LEU A 63 18.25 21.17 23.44
C LEU A 63 17.79 20.88 24.88
N LYS A 64 18.48 21.39 25.90
CA LYS A 64 18.16 21.10 27.31
C LYS A 64 17.12 22.03 27.94
N ILE A 65 16.68 23.09 27.27
CA ILE A 65 15.72 24.06 27.83
C ILE A 65 14.29 23.86 27.29
N LYS A 66 14.07 23.04 26.26
CA LYS A 66 12.72 22.74 25.71
C LYS A 66 12.09 21.40 26.15
N LEU A 67 12.67 20.73 27.15
CA LEU A 67 12.16 19.46 27.69
C LEU A 67 11.52 19.61 29.08
N GLN A 68 10.76 20.69 29.31
CA GLN A 68 9.69 20.64 30.31
C GLN A 68 8.38 20.39 29.57
N ARG A 69 7.97 19.12 29.55
CA ARG A 69 6.61 18.73 29.18
C ARG A 69 5.67 19.43 30.17
N PRO A 70 4.61 20.13 29.71
CA PRO A 70 3.52 20.45 30.60
C PRO A 70 2.95 19.13 31.13
N GLU A 71 2.87 19.00 32.45
CA GLU A 71 2.02 17.99 33.07
C GLU A 71 0.58 18.33 32.66
N PHE A 72 0.06 17.62 31.66
CA PHE A 72 -1.35 17.71 31.32
C PHE A 72 -2.14 16.96 32.39
N GLU A 73 -2.93 17.70 33.17
CA GLU A 73 -3.98 17.13 33.99
C GLU A 73 -4.93 16.33 33.08
N GLU A 74 -4.98 15.01 33.26
CA GLU A 74 -5.91 14.09 32.58
C GLU A 74 -7.37 14.39 33.00
N ASN A 75 -7.97 15.42 32.42
CA ASN A 75 -9.41 15.62 32.49
C ASN A 75 -10.07 14.89 31.32
N GLY A 76 -10.81 13.82 31.60
CA GLY A 76 -11.39 12.89 30.61
C GLY A 76 -12.27 13.49 29.48
N LYS A 77 -12.60 14.78 29.54
CA LYS A 77 -13.26 15.52 28.43
C LYS A 77 -12.29 15.85 27.29
N GLU A 78 -11.06 16.26 27.59
CA GLU A 78 -10.06 16.65 26.58
C GLU A 78 -9.58 15.44 25.78
N VAL A 79 -9.37 14.31 26.46
CA VAL A 79 -9.05 13.01 25.82
C VAL A 79 -10.18 12.54 24.89
N THR A 80 -11.44 12.77 25.28
CA THR A 80 -12.61 12.35 24.48
C THR A 80 -12.73 13.18 23.20
N ILE A 81 -12.59 14.51 23.29
CA ILE A 81 -12.60 15.43 22.15
C ILE A 81 -11.46 15.09 21.17
N SER A 82 -10.26 14.80 21.70
CA SER A 82 -9.10 14.41 20.89
C SER A 82 -9.33 13.11 20.11
N LYS A 83 -9.94 12.10 20.73
CA LYS A 83 -10.29 10.83 20.05
C LYS A 83 -11.38 11.01 18.99
N GLU A 84 -12.36 11.88 19.22
CA GLU A 84 -13.39 12.20 18.21
C GLU A 84 -12.75 12.86 16.99
N ARG A 85 -11.87 13.84 17.21
CA ARG A 85 -11.13 14.50 16.13
C ARG A 85 -10.24 13.53 15.34
N ALA A 86 -9.57 12.61 16.03
CA ALA A 86 -8.81 11.54 15.40
C ALA A 86 -9.71 10.63 14.53
N ARG A 87 -10.92 10.29 14.99
CA ARG A 87 -11.89 9.51 14.20
C ARG A 87 -12.36 10.25 12.96
N GLU A 88 -12.63 11.55 13.06
CA GLU A 88 -12.96 12.40 11.90
C GLU A 88 -11.83 12.39 10.87
N THR A 89 -10.59 12.62 11.32
CA THR A 89 -9.40 12.56 10.48
C THR A 89 -9.28 11.22 9.74
N LEU A 90 -9.45 10.10 10.45
CA LEU A 90 -9.37 8.76 9.86
C LEU A 90 -10.51 8.48 8.87
N LYS A 91 -11.72 8.99 9.13
CA LYS A 91 -12.84 8.92 8.16
C LYS A 91 -12.51 9.69 6.88
N ILE A 92 -11.91 10.88 7.00
CA ILE A 92 -11.48 11.66 5.83
C ILE A 92 -10.43 10.88 5.04
N PHE A 93 -9.43 10.29 5.70
CA PHE A 93 -8.45 9.44 5.03
C PHE A 93 -9.09 8.25 4.33
N GLN A 94 -10.06 7.58 4.94
CA GLN A 94 -10.79 6.50 4.28
C GLN A 94 -11.50 6.96 3.02
N GLN A 95 -12.22 8.08 3.10
CA GLN A 95 -12.89 8.66 1.94
C GLN A 95 -11.89 8.98 0.83
N LYS A 96 -10.72 9.55 1.15
CA LYS A 96 -9.68 9.85 0.16
C LYS A 96 -9.06 8.59 -0.41
N TYR A 97 -8.82 7.56 0.40
CA TYR A 97 -8.37 6.25 -0.07
C TYR A 97 -9.36 5.65 -1.07
N GLU A 98 -10.65 5.63 -0.75
CA GLU A 98 -11.70 5.12 -1.63
C GLU A 98 -11.82 5.93 -2.92
N GLU A 99 -11.74 7.26 -2.82
CA GLU A 99 -11.74 8.16 -3.97
C GLU A 99 -10.56 7.89 -4.91
N LEU A 100 -9.33 7.85 -4.37
CA LEU A 100 -8.12 7.61 -5.15
C LEU A 100 -8.13 6.21 -5.78
N SER A 101 -8.62 5.20 -5.06
CA SER A 101 -8.77 3.83 -5.57
C SER A 101 -9.72 3.76 -6.77
N ARG A 102 -10.75 4.61 -6.82
CA ARG A 102 -11.71 4.69 -7.94
C ARG A 102 -11.22 5.56 -9.10
N LYS A 103 -10.24 6.45 -8.88
CA LYS A 103 -9.66 7.32 -9.94
C LYS A 103 -8.71 6.59 -10.90
N GLY A 104 -8.49 5.28 -10.68
CA GLY A 104 -7.84 4.39 -11.65
C GLY A 104 -6.38 4.06 -11.34
N GLU A 105 -5.77 3.34 -12.27
CA GLU A 105 -4.47 2.67 -12.11
C GLU A 105 -3.27 3.62 -11.88
N GLN A 106 -3.43 4.90 -12.15
CA GLN A 106 -2.42 5.93 -11.86
C GLN A 106 -2.19 6.15 -10.36
N PHE A 107 -3.22 5.92 -9.54
CA PHE A 107 -3.12 5.96 -8.07
C PHE A 107 -3.17 4.57 -7.48
N TRP A 108 -3.97 3.68 -8.07
CA TRP A 108 -4.22 2.34 -7.56
C TRP A 108 -3.97 1.27 -8.62
N PRO A 109 -2.69 0.97 -8.96
CA PRO A 109 -2.36 -0.10 -9.89
C PRO A 109 -2.78 -1.45 -9.31
N SER A 110 -3.96 -1.95 -9.66
CA SER A 110 -4.59 -3.12 -9.02
C SER A 110 -3.77 -4.42 -9.14
N LYS A 111 -2.93 -4.51 -10.17
CA LYS A 111 -1.99 -5.64 -10.36
C LYS A 111 -0.75 -5.58 -9.47
N VAL A 112 -0.43 -4.42 -8.91
CA VAL A 112 0.67 -4.22 -7.95
C VAL A 112 0.10 -4.25 -6.53
N PHE A 113 -0.98 -3.51 -6.28
CA PHE A 113 -1.68 -3.43 -5.00
C PHE A 113 -2.69 -4.57 -4.82
N THR A 114 -2.18 -5.80 -4.90
CA THR A 114 -2.98 -7.02 -4.73
C THR A 114 -3.30 -7.30 -3.27
N SER A 115 -4.24 -8.20 -3.01
CA SER A 115 -4.49 -8.67 -1.64
C SER A 115 -3.24 -9.32 -1.02
N ASP A 116 -2.53 -10.17 -1.78
CA ASP A 116 -1.30 -10.81 -1.31
C ASP A 116 -0.23 -9.78 -0.93
N PHE A 117 -0.10 -8.68 -1.68
CA PHE A 117 0.82 -7.59 -1.35
C PHE A 117 0.52 -6.99 0.03
N PHE A 118 -0.74 -6.65 0.32
CA PHE A 118 -1.11 -6.09 1.62
C PHE A 118 -1.14 -7.12 2.75
N ILE A 119 -1.39 -8.40 2.45
CA ILE A 119 -1.26 -9.48 3.43
C ILE A 119 0.21 -9.62 3.85
N THR A 120 1.13 -9.60 2.88
CA THR A 120 2.57 -9.63 3.14
C THR A 120 3.00 -8.52 4.08
N ILE A 121 2.63 -7.25 3.81
CA ILE A 121 2.98 -6.12 4.70
C ILE A 121 2.45 -6.38 6.12
N GLN A 122 1.17 -6.72 6.27
CA GLN A 122 0.59 -6.93 7.60
C GLN A 122 1.21 -8.12 8.37
N LEU A 123 1.67 -9.16 7.67
CA LEU A 123 2.38 -10.29 8.28
C LEU A 123 3.75 -9.88 8.80
N ILE A 124 4.54 -9.16 7.98
CA ILE A 124 5.90 -8.73 8.35
C ILE A 124 5.85 -7.71 9.49
N GLU A 125 4.98 -6.72 9.37
CA GLU A 125 4.94 -5.56 10.26
C GLU A 125 4.38 -5.90 11.65
N SER A 126 3.29 -6.65 11.72
CA SER A 126 2.56 -6.84 12.99
C SER A 126 2.08 -8.26 13.25
N GLU A 127 2.33 -9.21 12.34
CA GLU A 127 1.70 -10.52 12.36
C GLU A 127 0.17 -10.43 12.52
N TYR A 128 -0.43 -9.45 11.84
CA TYR A 128 -1.86 -9.14 11.94
C TYR A 128 -2.34 -8.66 13.32
N ASN A 129 -1.46 -8.20 14.19
CA ASN A 129 -1.84 -7.62 15.48
C ASN A 129 -2.24 -6.13 15.32
N PRO A 130 -3.52 -5.76 15.44
CA PRO A 130 -3.95 -4.37 15.28
C PRO A 130 -3.50 -3.46 16.42
N LYS A 131 -3.11 -4.02 17.57
CA LYS A 131 -2.63 -3.28 18.74
C LYS A 131 -1.10 -3.11 18.75
N ALA A 132 -0.39 -3.63 17.75
CA ALA A 132 1.06 -3.57 17.69
C ALA A 132 1.57 -2.13 17.69
N GLU A 133 2.66 -1.91 18.42
CA GLU A 133 3.42 -0.68 18.44
C GLU A 133 4.91 -1.01 18.59
N SER A 134 5.75 -0.36 17.80
CA SER A 134 7.21 -0.51 17.90
C SER A 134 7.81 0.55 18.82
N SER A 135 9.03 0.30 19.29
CA SER A 135 9.81 1.28 20.05
C SER A 135 10.10 2.57 19.28
N ALA A 136 10.10 2.51 17.94
CA ALA A 136 10.26 3.67 17.06
C ALA A 136 8.95 4.46 16.86
N GLY A 137 7.85 4.03 17.50
CA GLY A 137 6.54 4.70 17.41
C GLY A 137 5.69 4.29 16.21
N ALA A 138 6.09 3.28 15.43
CA ALA A 138 5.23 2.70 14.40
C ALA A 138 4.01 2.04 15.04
N PHE A 139 2.82 2.16 14.45
CA PHE A 139 1.58 1.70 15.11
C PHE A 139 0.57 1.02 14.19
N GLY A 140 -0.21 0.11 14.79
CA GLY A 140 -1.31 -0.58 14.14
C GLY A 140 -0.88 -1.74 13.27
N ILE A 141 -1.84 -2.35 12.56
CA ILE A 141 -1.65 -3.61 11.83
C ILE A 141 -0.66 -3.52 10.65
N MET A 142 -0.42 -2.31 10.13
CA MET A 142 0.56 -2.07 9.06
C MET A 142 1.76 -1.25 9.57
N GLN A 143 1.92 -1.10 10.89
CA GLN A 143 3.02 -0.33 11.53
C GLN A 143 3.24 1.02 10.86
N ASN A 144 2.20 1.85 10.82
CA ASN A 144 2.29 3.19 10.23
C ASN A 144 3.20 4.05 11.10
N MET A 145 4.21 4.67 10.49
CA MET A 145 5.05 5.66 11.16
C MET A 145 4.34 7.02 11.20
N PRO A 146 4.51 7.83 12.25
CA PRO A 146 4.01 9.22 12.28
C PRO A 146 4.32 10.01 11.01
N VAL A 147 5.59 9.96 10.56
CA VAL A 147 6.04 10.64 9.34
C VAL A 147 5.30 10.16 8.07
N SER A 148 4.88 8.89 8.01
CA SER A 148 4.09 8.38 6.89
C SER A 148 2.69 8.99 6.84
N VAL A 149 2.11 9.32 8.00
CA VAL A 149 0.81 10.01 8.09
C VAL A 149 0.93 11.46 7.64
N GLU A 150 2.02 12.13 8.01
CA GLU A 150 2.34 13.48 7.53
C GLU A 150 2.50 13.50 6.00
N ASP A 151 3.22 12.52 5.44
CA ASP A 151 3.39 12.39 3.99
C ASP A 151 2.07 12.16 3.24
N ILE A 152 1.13 11.42 3.84
CA ILE A 152 -0.23 11.28 3.30
C ILE A 152 -0.90 12.65 3.22
N VAL A 153 -0.91 13.44 4.30
CA VAL A 153 -1.53 14.78 4.31
C VAL A 153 -0.87 15.72 3.31
N ARG A 154 0.48 15.69 3.26
CA ARG A 154 1.25 16.47 2.29
C ARG A 154 0.84 16.14 0.86
N TYR A 155 0.74 14.85 0.53
CA TYR A 155 0.35 14.43 -0.81
C TYR A 155 -1.11 14.79 -1.13
N LEU A 156 -2.05 14.56 -0.21
CA LEU A 156 -3.46 14.95 -0.40
C LEU A 156 -3.62 16.47 -0.61
N THR A 157 -2.83 17.27 0.11
CA THR A 157 -2.79 18.73 -0.06
C THR A 157 -2.26 19.12 -1.44
N ILE A 158 -1.22 18.45 -1.93
CA ILE A 158 -0.70 18.65 -3.29
C ILE A 158 -1.77 18.31 -4.33
N LEU A 159 -2.43 17.15 -4.21
CA LEU A 159 -3.50 16.74 -5.12
C LEU A 159 -4.68 17.72 -5.12
N ASN A 160 -5.01 18.28 -3.95
CA ASN A 160 -6.04 19.32 -3.83
C ASN A 160 -5.66 20.62 -4.53
N ARG A 161 -4.41 21.09 -4.34
CA ARG A 161 -3.89 22.27 -5.06
C ARG A 161 -3.89 22.07 -6.58
N GLN A 162 -3.63 20.85 -7.03
CA GLN A 162 -3.69 20.45 -8.44
C GLN A 162 -5.12 20.19 -8.94
N LYS A 163 -6.15 20.38 -8.11
CA LYS A 163 -7.57 20.13 -8.41
C LYS A 163 -7.87 18.69 -8.85
N VAL A 164 -7.03 17.73 -8.44
CA VAL A 164 -7.22 16.30 -8.70
C VAL A 164 -8.29 15.73 -7.79
N ILE A 165 -8.33 16.19 -6.53
CA ILE A 165 -9.30 15.83 -5.51
C ILE A 165 -9.76 17.09 -4.78
N VAL A 166 -10.85 17.01 -4.01
CA VAL A 166 -11.18 18.01 -2.98
C VAL A 166 -10.72 17.48 -1.64
N TYR A 167 -9.82 18.17 -0.95
CA TYR A 167 -9.34 17.78 0.38
C TYR A 167 -9.67 18.86 1.40
N GLN A 168 -10.56 18.53 2.33
CA GLN A 168 -10.95 19.33 3.50
C GLN A 168 -10.60 18.54 4.77
N GLY A 169 -9.32 18.19 4.91
CA GLY A 169 -8.81 17.43 6.05
C GLY A 169 -7.81 18.23 6.87
N PRO A 170 -7.22 17.60 7.91
CA PRO A 170 -6.23 18.26 8.75
C PRO A 170 -5.00 18.65 7.94
N ASP A 171 -4.31 19.70 8.38
CA ASP A 171 -2.98 20.03 7.86
C ASP A 171 -1.87 19.26 8.61
N GLN A 172 -0.61 19.45 8.20
CA GLN A 172 0.52 18.76 8.84
C GLN A 172 0.71 19.14 10.31
N LYS A 173 0.40 20.39 10.70
CA LYS A 173 0.54 20.83 12.09
C LYS A 173 -0.51 20.13 12.95
N GLU A 174 -1.75 20.09 12.47
CA GLU A 174 -2.84 19.41 13.16
C GLU A 174 -2.57 17.90 13.30
N ILE A 175 -1.99 17.24 12.28
CA ILE A 175 -1.57 15.83 12.39
C ILE A 175 -0.53 15.64 13.48
N LYS A 176 0.50 16.49 13.55
CA LYS A 176 1.55 16.38 14.57
C LYS A 176 0.98 16.51 15.97
N GLU A 177 0.05 17.44 16.17
CA GLU A 177 -0.62 17.66 17.46
C GLU A 177 -1.55 16.49 17.83
N ASN A 178 -2.18 15.83 16.84
CA ASN A 178 -3.18 14.79 17.05
C ASN A 178 -2.66 13.34 16.90
N ILE A 179 -1.35 13.14 16.65
CA ILE A 179 -0.83 11.82 16.24
C ILE A 179 -1.05 10.73 17.30
N GLU A 180 -0.92 11.05 18.58
CA GLU A 180 -1.12 10.07 19.65
C GLU A 180 -2.59 9.61 19.75
N SER A 181 -3.55 10.52 19.54
CA SER A 181 -4.96 10.15 19.51
C SER A 181 -5.32 9.37 18.25
N ILE A 182 -4.74 9.70 17.09
CA ILE A 182 -4.85 8.88 15.86
C ILE A 182 -4.35 7.46 16.12
N LYS A 183 -3.17 7.32 16.74
CA LYS A 183 -2.58 6.04 17.10
C LYS A 183 -3.46 5.23 18.05
N GLN A 184 -4.01 5.84 19.09
CA GLN A 184 -4.94 5.17 20.00
C GLN A 184 -6.18 4.65 19.26
N VAL A 185 -6.81 5.49 18.42
CA VAL A 185 -8.01 5.12 17.65
C VAL A 185 -7.72 4.03 16.61
N VAL A 186 -6.55 4.06 15.97
CA VAL A 186 -6.14 3.03 15.01
C VAL A 186 -6.02 1.65 15.67
N LYS A 187 -5.57 1.59 16.92
CA LYS A 187 -5.48 0.33 17.69
C LYS A 187 -6.85 -0.24 18.08
N GLU A 188 -7.87 0.61 18.16
CA GLU A 188 -9.27 0.20 18.40
C GLU A 188 -9.90 -0.43 17.14
N ASN A 189 -9.46 -0.03 15.94
CA ASN A 189 -9.99 -0.55 14.67
C ASN A 189 -8.90 -0.75 13.59
N ALA A 190 -8.59 -2.01 13.32
CA ALA A 190 -7.60 -2.44 12.33
C ALA A 190 -7.79 -1.84 10.93
N ASN A 191 -9.03 -1.52 10.52
CA ASN A 191 -9.30 -0.95 9.21
C ASN A 191 -8.66 0.43 9.05
N TRP A 192 -8.60 1.23 10.11
CA TRP A 192 -7.91 2.53 10.08
C TRP A 192 -6.42 2.37 9.84
N GLY A 193 -5.78 1.41 10.52
CA GLY A 193 -4.38 1.09 10.27
C GLY A 193 -4.11 0.64 8.83
N ARG A 194 -5.06 -0.08 8.21
CA ARG A 194 -4.96 -0.48 6.79
C ARG A 194 -5.14 0.67 5.83
N VAL A 195 -6.08 1.57 6.10
CA VAL A 195 -6.31 2.76 5.27
C VAL A 195 -5.05 3.62 5.21
N LEU A 196 -4.44 3.90 6.36
CA LEU A 196 -3.18 4.64 6.42
C LEU A 196 -2.07 3.94 5.62
N GLY A 197 -1.83 2.66 5.85
CA GLY A 197 -0.75 1.94 5.16
C GLY A 197 -0.96 1.85 3.64
N LYS A 198 -2.22 1.71 3.20
CA LYS A 198 -2.58 1.72 1.77
C LYS A 198 -2.43 3.10 1.14
N LEU A 199 -2.83 4.17 1.83
CA LEU A 199 -2.58 5.53 1.37
C LEU A 199 -1.09 5.81 1.26
N TYR A 200 -0.28 5.38 2.22
CA TYR A 200 1.17 5.54 2.13
C TYR A 200 1.76 4.76 0.95
N CYS A 201 1.25 3.56 0.65
CA CYS A 201 1.63 2.85 -0.59
C CYS A 201 1.27 3.65 -1.85
N ILE A 202 0.12 4.33 -1.89
CA ILE A 202 -0.24 5.25 -2.98
C ILE A 202 0.76 6.41 -3.04
N VAL A 203 1.18 6.98 -1.92
CA VAL A 203 2.21 8.04 -1.88
C VAL A 203 3.52 7.51 -2.48
N LEU A 204 4.01 6.36 -2.03
CA LEU A 204 5.23 5.74 -2.58
C LEU A 204 5.15 5.54 -4.10
N PHE A 205 4.04 5.01 -4.60
CA PHE A 205 3.88 4.73 -6.02
C PHE A 205 3.64 6.00 -6.86
N ALA A 206 2.68 6.83 -6.49
CA ALA A 206 2.20 7.94 -7.32
C ALA A 206 2.97 9.24 -7.09
N CYS A 207 3.45 9.50 -5.86
CA CYS A 207 4.19 10.70 -5.50
C CYS A 207 5.70 10.50 -5.68
N TYR A 208 6.24 9.42 -5.09
CA TYR A 208 7.68 9.13 -5.14
C TYR A 208 8.10 8.25 -6.33
N GLU A 209 7.16 7.92 -7.22
CA GLU A 209 7.37 7.13 -8.43
C GLU A 209 7.99 5.72 -8.20
N ILE A 210 7.90 5.18 -6.98
CA ILE A 210 8.47 3.87 -6.64
C ILE A 210 7.74 2.76 -7.39
N GLY A 211 8.45 2.02 -8.24
CA GLY A 211 7.91 0.89 -8.99
C GLY A 211 7.08 1.26 -10.23
N GLN A 212 6.96 2.55 -10.57
CA GLN A 212 6.18 2.95 -11.75
C GLN A 212 6.79 2.46 -13.07
N GLU A 213 8.11 2.47 -13.19
CA GLU A 213 8.78 2.05 -14.41
C GLU A 213 8.56 0.55 -14.68
N GLU A 214 8.68 -0.27 -13.65
CA GLU A 214 8.38 -1.71 -13.70
C GLU A 214 6.91 -1.96 -14.04
N TYR A 215 6.00 -1.18 -13.44
CA TYR A 215 4.58 -1.25 -13.77
C TYR A 215 4.29 -0.97 -15.25
N ARG A 216 4.90 0.08 -15.82
CA ARG A 216 4.76 0.41 -17.26
C ARG A 216 5.28 -0.72 -18.16
N ARG A 217 6.33 -1.41 -17.74
CA ARG A 217 6.88 -2.61 -18.40
C ARG A 217 6.05 -3.88 -18.15
N LYS A 218 4.96 -3.79 -17.40
CA LYS A 218 4.09 -4.90 -16.97
C LYS A 218 4.81 -5.93 -16.09
N ASP A 219 5.91 -5.55 -15.46
CA ASP A 219 6.60 -6.36 -14.44
C ASP A 219 6.07 -5.99 -13.05
N TYR A 220 4.86 -6.46 -12.75
CA TYR A 220 4.15 -6.11 -11.52
C TYR A 220 4.85 -6.64 -10.27
N GLU A 221 5.54 -7.78 -10.37
CA GLU A 221 6.28 -8.35 -9.25
C GLU A 221 7.54 -7.53 -8.94
N ALA A 222 8.27 -7.07 -9.96
CA ALA A 222 9.38 -6.14 -9.75
C ALA A 222 8.90 -4.80 -9.15
N ALA A 223 7.75 -4.29 -9.59
CA ALA A 223 7.14 -3.11 -8.99
C ALA A 223 6.85 -3.31 -7.49
N GLN A 224 6.24 -4.43 -7.11
CA GLN A 224 6.00 -4.79 -5.70
C GLN A 224 7.32 -4.87 -4.91
N LYS A 225 8.33 -5.56 -5.46
CA LYS A 225 9.68 -5.68 -4.87
C LYS A 225 10.34 -4.32 -4.63
N LYS A 226 9.99 -3.30 -5.40
CA LYS A 226 10.48 -1.93 -5.15
C LYS A 226 9.77 -1.21 -4.01
N ILE A 227 8.47 -1.45 -3.86
CA ILE A 227 7.64 -0.75 -2.88
C ILE A 227 7.92 -1.27 -1.47
N PHE A 228 8.12 -2.58 -1.26
CA PHE A 228 8.37 -3.14 0.08
C PHE A 228 9.52 -2.48 0.85
N PRO A 229 10.77 -2.40 0.34
CA PRO A 229 11.86 -1.77 1.08
C PRO A 229 11.63 -0.26 1.25
N ALA A 230 10.94 0.40 0.31
CA ALA A 230 10.56 1.81 0.46
C ALA A 230 9.46 2.03 1.51
N TYR A 231 8.60 1.03 1.74
CA TYR A 231 7.61 1.04 2.81
C TYR A 231 8.29 0.98 4.19
N ASN A 232 9.27 0.09 4.35
CA ASN A 232 10.02 -0.08 5.60
C ASN A 232 10.99 1.08 5.90
N PHE A 233 11.78 1.51 4.91
CA PHE A 233 12.85 2.49 5.13
C PHE A 233 12.49 3.92 4.68
N GLY A 234 11.50 4.06 3.80
CA GLY A 234 11.24 5.29 3.06
C GLY A 234 11.80 5.27 1.64
N HIS A 235 11.31 6.17 0.79
CA HIS A 235 11.62 6.20 -0.64
C HIS A 235 13.12 6.40 -0.95
N SER A 236 13.88 7.01 -0.04
CA SER A 236 15.31 7.31 -0.19
C SER A 236 16.21 6.08 -0.20
N ILE A 237 15.71 4.88 0.15
CA ILE A 237 16.45 3.62 0.07
C ILE A 237 17.01 3.37 -1.34
N TRP A 238 16.28 3.82 -2.36
CA TRP A 238 16.66 3.64 -3.77
C TRP A 238 17.78 4.57 -4.24
N ASN A 239 18.19 5.53 -3.42
CA ASN A 239 19.40 6.34 -3.65
C ASN A 239 20.66 5.63 -3.15
N LYS A 240 20.52 4.52 -2.42
CA LYS A 240 21.62 3.72 -1.86
C LYS A 240 21.86 2.47 -2.69
N LYS A 241 23.11 2.01 -2.77
CA LYS A 241 23.44 0.70 -3.36
C LYS A 241 23.03 -0.42 -2.40
N TRP A 242 22.69 -1.60 -2.93
CA TRP A 242 22.27 -2.76 -2.12
C TRP A 242 23.21 -3.06 -0.94
N LYS A 243 24.53 -2.99 -1.15
CA LYS A 243 25.52 -3.22 -0.09
C LYS A 243 25.33 -2.27 1.11
N ASP A 244 24.88 -1.05 0.87
CA ASP A 244 24.71 0.03 1.84
C ASP A 244 23.28 0.09 2.44
N TRP A 245 22.40 -0.85 2.07
CA TRP A 245 21.08 -0.96 2.71
C TRP A 245 21.22 -1.51 4.14
N PRO A 246 20.42 -1.00 5.11
CA PRO A 246 20.39 -1.55 6.46
C PRO A 246 20.00 -3.03 6.46
N ALA A 247 20.54 -3.79 7.41
CA ALA A 247 20.24 -5.22 7.55
C ALA A 247 18.73 -5.47 7.74
N GLU A 248 18.05 -4.65 8.53
CA GLU A 248 16.60 -4.74 8.73
C GLU A 248 15.83 -4.61 7.42
N THR A 249 16.18 -3.64 6.56
CA THR A 249 15.53 -3.43 5.27
C THR A 249 15.83 -4.55 4.27
N LYS A 250 17.05 -5.12 4.29
CA LYS A 250 17.39 -6.32 3.49
C LYS A 250 16.52 -7.51 3.91
N ASN A 251 16.45 -7.77 5.21
CA ASN A 251 15.61 -8.83 5.77
C ASN A 251 14.13 -8.61 5.43
N TYR A 252 13.63 -7.38 5.54
CA TYR A 252 12.28 -7.01 5.13
C TYR A 252 12.01 -7.36 3.65
N TYR A 253 12.94 -7.01 2.76
CA TYR A 253 12.86 -7.33 1.34
C TYR A 253 12.81 -8.84 1.09
N PHE A 254 13.66 -9.63 1.75
CA PHE A 254 13.66 -11.08 1.60
C PHE A 254 12.37 -11.72 2.13
N GLN A 255 11.90 -11.31 3.31
CA GLN A 255 10.64 -11.77 3.88
C GLN A 255 9.46 -11.45 2.96
N ALA A 256 9.43 -10.26 2.36
CA ALA A 256 8.37 -9.86 1.46
C ALA A 256 8.26 -10.77 0.22
N ILE A 257 9.40 -11.12 -0.38
CA ILE A 257 9.43 -12.04 -1.52
C ILE A 257 8.99 -13.45 -1.09
N ALA A 258 9.49 -13.93 0.04
CA ALA A 258 9.14 -15.24 0.56
C ALA A 258 7.64 -15.36 0.87
N TYR A 259 7.05 -14.33 1.50
CA TYR A 259 5.62 -14.28 1.76
C TYR A 259 4.80 -14.20 0.48
N LEU A 260 5.16 -13.35 -0.50
CA LEU A 260 4.44 -13.31 -1.77
C LEU A 260 4.39 -14.69 -2.46
N LYS A 261 5.52 -15.41 -2.48
CA LYS A 261 5.57 -16.77 -3.03
C LYS A 261 4.69 -17.74 -2.23
N ARG A 262 4.78 -17.69 -0.89
CA ARG A 262 3.99 -18.53 0.02
C ARG A 262 2.48 -18.31 -0.17
N LEU A 263 2.03 -17.06 -0.18
CA LEU A 263 0.62 -16.69 -0.34
C LEU A 263 0.07 -17.15 -1.70
N LYS A 264 0.83 -16.96 -2.79
CA LYS A 264 0.47 -17.46 -4.13
C LYS A 264 0.30 -18.98 -4.15
N ASN A 265 1.20 -19.74 -3.50
CA ASN A 265 1.10 -21.19 -3.40
C ASN A 265 -0.17 -21.61 -2.63
N ILE A 266 -0.37 -21.08 -1.42
CA ILE A 266 -1.55 -21.40 -0.61
C ILE A 266 -2.84 -21.10 -1.39
N ARG A 267 -2.92 -19.95 -2.06
CA ARG A 267 -4.09 -19.55 -2.85
C ARG A 267 -4.36 -20.51 -4.02
N ALA A 268 -3.31 -20.94 -4.73
CA ALA A 268 -3.44 -21.93 -5.79
C ALA A 268 -4.01 -23.26 -5.27
N LYS A 269 -3.52 -23.73 -4.11
CA LYS A 269 -4.02 -24.97 -3.47
C LYS A 269 -5.47 -24.82 -3.00
N ILE A 270 -5.85 -23.69 -2.40
CA ILE A 270 -7.23 -23.42 -1.99
C ILE A 270 -8.17 -23.43 -3.20
N LYS A 271 -7.78 -22.75 -4.29
CA LYS A 271 -8.54 -22.72 -5.55
C LYS A 271 -8.72 -24.13 -6.13
N ALA A 272 -7.66 -24.94 -6.16
CA ALA A 272 -7.72 -26.32 -6.65
C ALA A 272 -8.67 -27.21 -5.83
N ARG A 273 -8.89 -26.89 -4.54
CA ARG A 273 -9.78 -27.65 -3.64
C ARG A 273 -11.22 -27.15 -3.62
N GLY A 274 -11.53 -26.04 -4.29
CA GLY A 274 -12.89 -25.50 -4.43
C GLY A 274 -13.48 -24.87 -3.17
N ILE A 275 -12.63 -24.45 -2.22
CA ILE A 275 -13.07 -23.75 -1.00
C ILE A 275 -13.52 -22.35 -1.39
N VAL A 276 -14.70 -21.93 -0.97
CA VAL A 276 -15.29 -20.64 -1.37
C VAL A 276 -15.14 -19.58 -0.27
N SER A 277 -15.04 -19.98 1.00
CA SER A 277 -14.90 -19.03 2.10
C SER A 277 -13.68 -18.14 1.95
N ARG A 278 -13.95 -16.81 2.01
CA ARG A 278 -13.02 -15.67 2.10
C ARG A 278 -11.54 -16.05 1.98
N HIS A 279 -11.12 -16.37 0.75
CA HIS A 279 -9.79 -16.90 0.44
C HIS A 279 -8.66 -16.13 1.13
N ASP A 280 -8.72 -14.80 1.14
CA ASP A 280 -7.67 -13.95 1.72
C ASP A 280 -7.44 -14.19 3.21
N TYR A 281 -8.53 -14.41 3.96
CA TYR A 281 -8.46 -14.63 5.40
C TYR A 281 -7.87 -16.01 5.73
N VAL A 282 -8.28 -17.04 4.99
CA VAL A 282 -7.72 -18.40 5.11
C VAL A 282 -6.25 -18.43 4.70
N VAL A 283 -5.91 -17.83 3.55
CA VAL A 283 -4.54 -17.70 3.04
C VAL A 283 -3.64 -17.06 4.09
N MET A 284 -4.09 -15.97 4.69
CA MET A 284 -3.37 -15.28 5.76
C MET A 284 -3.15 -16.16 6.99
N LEU A 285 -4.19 -16.81 7.51
CA LEU A 285 -4.08 -17.63 8.73
C LEU A 285 -3.11 -18.80 8.55
N ILE A 286 -3.18 -19.49 7.41
CA ILE A 286 -2.23 -20.55 7.06
C ILE A 286 -0.81 -19.98 7.01
N ALA A 287 -0.60 -18.87 6.28
CA ALA A 287 0.71 -18.26 6.14
C ALA A 287 1.31 -17.80 7.48
N ARG A 288 0.46 -17.32 8.40
CA ARG A 288 0.84 -16.92 9.77
C ARG A 288 1.25 -18.12 10.63
N GLN A 289 0.51 -19.23 10.59
CA GLN A 289 0.86 -20.43 11.35
C GLN A 289 2.18 -21.08 10.90
N GLN A 290 2.59 -20.87 9.65
CA GLN A 290 3.90 -21.28 9.15
C GLN A 290 5.06 -20.40 9.67
N GLY A 291 4.80 -19.43 10.54
CA GLY A 291 5.82 -18.54 11.13
C GLY A 291 6.42 -17.54 10.14
N ARG A 292 7.34 -16.69 10.63
CA ARG A 292 8.08 -15.75 9.77
C ARG A 292 9.13 -16.47 8.93
N PRO A 293 9.18 -16.26 7.60
CA PRO A 293 10.31 -16.70 6.79
C PRO A 293 11.62 -16.14 7.37
N ARG A 294 12.64 -16.98 7.50
CA ARG A 294 14.01 -16.56 7.85
C ARG A 294 14.82 -16.32 6.57
N GLU A 295 15.84 -15.47 6.63
CA GLU A 295 16.68 -15.18 5.45
C GLU A 295 17.28 -16.46 4.84
N GLU A 296 17.40 -16.48 3.51
CA GLU A 296 18.05 -17.50 2.67
C GLU A 296 17.61 -18.97 2.89
N SER A 297 16.60 -19.24 3.73
CA SER A 297 16.12 -20.60 3.87
C SER A 297 15.35 -20.97 2.61
N HIS A 298 15.90 -21.94 1.86
CA HIS A 298 15.13 -22.83 1.00
C HIS A 298 14.19 -23.71 1.85
N GLU A 299 13.52 -23.13 2.86
CA GLU A 299 12.53 -23.81 3.66
C GLU A 299 11.47 -24.29 2.68
N LYS A 300 11.52 -25.60 2.39
CA LYS A 300 10.42 -26.28 1.73
C LYS A 300 9.25 -26.09 2.68
N LEU A 301 8.38 -25.15 2.34
CA LEU A 301 7.09 -25.01 2.98
C LEU A 301 6.53 -26.42 3.09
N GLU A 302 6.22 -26.88 4.30
CA GLU A 302 5.66 -28.21 4.49
C GLU A 302 4.31 -28.25 3.78
N ASP A 303 4.34 -28.73 2.54
CA ASP A 303 3.18 -28.75 1.66
C ASP A 303 2.06 -29.60 2.28
N SER A 304 2.44 -30.62 3.06
CA SER A 304 1.56 -31.44 3.89
C SER A 304 0.82 -30.63 4.96
N PHE A 305 1.49 -29.69 5.63
CA PHE A 305 0.85 -28.80 6.61
C PHE A 305 -0.20 -27.92 5.94
N VAL A 306 0.16 -27.26 4.84
CA VAL A 306 -0.75 -26.38 4.09
C VAL A 306 -1.97 -27.17 3.63
N GLU A 307 -1.77 -28.36 3.07
CA GLU A 307 -2.86 -29.22 2.62
C GLU A 307 -3.77 -29.68 3.77
N LYS A 308 -3.20 -30.00 4.93
CA LYS A 308 -3.96 -30.35 6.13
C LYS A 308 -4.85 -29.20 6.60
N GLN A 309 -4.36 -27.97 6.60
CA GLN A 309 -5.17 -26.79 6.99
C GLN A 309 -6.29 -26.52 5.98
N ILE A 310 -5.99 -26.62 4.69
CA ILE A 310 -6.98 -26.46 3.61
C ILE A 310 -8.06 -27.54 3.73
N GLU A 311 -7.69 -28.79 3.98
CA GLU A 311 -8.64 -29.88 4.15
C GLU A 311 -9.52 -29.69 5.39
N LYS A 312 -8.95 -29.20 6.51
CA LYS A 312 -9.72 -28.85 7.73
C LYS A 312 -10.83 -27.83 7.42
N VAL A 313 -10.52 -26.79 6.64
CA VAL A 313 -11.51 -25.77 6.21
C VAL A 313 -12.56 -26.39 5.30
N LYS A 314 -12.15 -27.20 4.31
CA LYS A 314 -13.06 -27.86 3.37
C LYS A 314 -14.05 -28.80 4.07
N GLN A 315 -13.58 -29.59 5.03
CA GLN A 315 -14.42 -30.49 5.80
C GLN A 315 -15.45 -29.73 6.65
N ALA A 316 -15.04 -28.62 7.25
CA ALA A 316 -15.93 -27.75 8.01
C ALA A 316 -17.01 -27.09 7.11
N GLU A 317 -16.64 -26.62 5.92
CA GLU A 317 -17.61 -26.13 4.91
C GLU A 317 -18.58 -27.24 4.49
N LYS A 318 -18.08 -28.44 4.19
CA LYS A 318 -18.90 -29.59 3.80
C LYS A 318 -19.89 -29.96 4.90
N LYS A 319 -19.46 -29.97 6.17
CA LYS A 319 -20.32 -30.26 7.32
C LYS A 319 -21.40 -29.20 7.51
N LYS A 320 -21.07 -27.93 7.27
CA LYS A 320 -22.02 -26.81 7.37
C LYS A 320 -23.00 -26.74 6.18
N GLY A 321 -22.58 -27.20 5.00
CA GLY A 321 -23.34 -27.05 3.76
C GLY A 321 -23.35 -25.62 3.21
N ALA A 322 -22.52 -24.72 3.76
CA ALA A 322 -22.41 -23.32 3.34
C ALA A 322 -20.99 -22.79 3.64
N PRO A 323 -20.57 -21.69 2.99
CA PRO A 323 -19.28 -21.05 3.30
C PRO A 323 -19.17 -20.66 4.78
N LEU A 324 -17.97 -20.80 5.34
CA LEU A 324 -17.66 -20.36 6.70
C LEU A 324 -17.56 -18.84 6.79
N THR A 325 -18.02 -18.29 7.91
CA THR A 325 -17.81 -16.91 8.34
C THR A 325 -16.39 -16.72 8.90
N ASP A 326 -15.89 -15.49 8.98
CA ASP A 326 -14.57 -15.21 9.57
C ASP A 326 -14.42 -15.76 11.00
N ARG A 327 -15.50 -15.72 11.78
CA ARG A 327 -15.50 -16.21 13.17
C ARG A 327 -15.33 -17.73 13.22
N GLU A 328 -16.02 -18.45 12.34
CA GLU A 328 -15.90 -19.90 12.23
C GLU A 328 -14.52 -20.30 11.69
N ILE A 329 -14.02 -19.58 10.68
CA ILE A 329 -12.65 -19.81 10.18
C ILE A 329 -11.65 -19.58 11.32
N ARG A 330 -11.74 -18.48 12.08
CA ARG A 330 -10.86 -18.23 13.24
C ARG A 330 -10.83 -19.40 14.20
N ALA A 331 -12.00 -19.94 14.55
CA ALA A 331 -12.11 -21.06 15.48
C ALA A 331 -11.42 -22.34 14.97
N LEU A 332 -11.20 -22.48 13.65
CA LEU A 332 -10.44 -23.61 13.10
C LEU A 332 -8.93 -23.45 13.23
N PHE A 333 -8.41 -22.26 13.53
CA PHE A 333 -6.97 -21.96 13.56
C PHE A 333 -6.44 -21.61 14.96
N ILE A 334 -7.31 -21.67 15.98
CA ILE A 334 -6.99 -21.73 17.41
C ILE A 334 -6.78 -23.20 17.76
#